data_AF-A0A199W687-F1
#
_entry.id   AF-A0A199W687-F1
#
_cell.length_a   1.000
_cell.length_b   1.000
_cell.length_c   1.000
_cell.angle_alpha   90.00
_cell.angle_beta   90.00
_cell.angle_gamma   90.00
#
_symmetry.space_group_name_H-M   'P 1'
#
loop_
_entity.id
_entity.type
_entity.pdbx_description
1 polymer ?
#
loop_
_entity_poly.entity_id
_entity_poly.type
_entity_poly.pdbx_seq_one_letter_code
_entity_poly.pdbx_strand_id
1 'polypeptide(L)'
;MGRRDIVVVLRGTATCLEWAENLRTSLVPVDGEAPGGSAGDPSAPKVARGFLNLYKTPGERVPSLSDAVVGEVRRLMDVYKGEELSVTVVGHSLGAALALLVADELSACAPRAPPVAVVSFGGPRVGNRAFAERLERSRGVGVLRIVNAGDVVTRVPGLPHARNGYEHVGTELRLHTSDSPCLRPSAGPACSHDLESYLHLVDGFAGTGRPFRPDARRCIVRLLQLQRASVRASYVKRAFELGIDRKATAATGLSRSDSYGCVLSPS
;
A
#
# COMPACT_ATOMS: atom_id res chain seq x y z
N MET A 1 -7.77 20.64 0.06
CA MET A 1 -7.36 19.92 1.29
C MET A 1 -7.47 20.75 2.57
N GLY A 2 -7.75 22.06 2.55
CA GLY A 2 -8.03 22.84 3.78
C GLY A 2 -6.84 23.07 4.73
N ARG A 3 -5.77 22.28 4.58
CA ARG A 3 -4.51 22.31 5.32
C ARG A 3 -3.35 21.93 4.40
N ARG A 4 -2.11 22.10 4.87
CA ARG A 4 -0.88 21.71 4.16
C ARG A 4 -0.60 20.22 4.40
N ASP A 5 -0.72 19.41 3.35
CA ASP A 5 -0.48 17.97 3.45
C ASP A 5 0.89 17.59 2.89
N ILE A 6 1.71 16.92 3.70
CA ILE A 6 2.99 16.34 3.30
C ILE A 6 2.73 14.89 2.91
N VAL A 7 3.01 14.52 1.66
CA VAL A 7 2.75 13.17 1.17
C VAL A 7 4.06 12.38 1.05
N VAL A 8 4.12 11.24 1.75
CA VAL A 8 5.22 10.27 1.65
C VAL A 8 4.73 9.06 0.88
N VAL A 9 5.30 8.79 -0.29
CA VAL A 9 4.91 7.64 -1.13
C VAL A 9 6.03 6.62 -1.13
N LEU A 10 5.74 5.43 -0.61
CA LEU A 10 6.71 4.34 -0.48
C LEU A 10 6.46 3.26 -1.53
N ARG A 11 7.51 2.98 -2.30
CA ARG A 11 7.49 1.97 -3.37
C ARG A 11 7.52 0.56 -2.77
N GLY A 12 6.69 -0.34 -3.30
CA GLY A 12 6.80 -1.78 -3.07
C GLY A 12 7.88 -2.46 -3.92
N THR A 13 8.06 -3.77 -3.76
CA THR A 13 8.92 -4.58 -4.63
C THR A 13 8.22 -4.93 -5.94
N ALA A 14 8.97 -5.31 -6.98
CA ALA A 14 8.38 -5.87 -8.21
C ALA A 14 8.08 -7.37 -8.07
N THR A 15 8.77 -8.07 -7.15
CA THR A 15 8.70 -9.52 -6.91
C THR A 15 8.10 -9.84 -5.54
N CYS A 16 6.97 -9.20 -5.22
CA CYS A 16 6.38 -9.24 -3.87
C CYS A 16 6.06 -10.64 -3.34
N LEU A 17 5.64 -11.57 -4.19
CA LEU A 17 5.31 -12.94 -3.78
C LEU A 17 6.54 -13.69 -3.28
N GLU A 18 7.63 -13.66 -4.05
CA GLU A 18 8.92 -14.22 -3.63
C GLU A 18 9.44 -13.53 -2.36
N TRP A 19 9.25 -12.21 -2.27
CA TRP A 19 9.65 -11.46 -1.08
C TRP A 19 8.84 -11.85 0.16
N ALA A 20 7.53 -12.08 0.02
CA ALA A 20 6.64 -12.50 1.10
C ALA A 20 6.99 -13.90 1.63
N GLU A 21 7.41 -14.80 0.73
CA GLU A 21 7.92 -16.12 1.08
C GLU A 21 9.31 -16.06 1.75
N ASN A 22 10.18 -15.16 1.29
CA ASN A 22 11.54 -14.98 1.80
C ASN A 22 11.63 -14.07 3.04
N LEU A 23 10.50 -13.60 3.59
CA LEU A 23 10.49 -12.68 4.71
C LEU A 23 11.10 -13.33 5.95
N ARG A 24 12.07 -12.66 6.58
CA ARG A 24 12.48 -12.99 7.96
C ARG A 24 11.36 -12.55 8.92
N THR A 25 10.42 -13.45 9.17
CA THR A 25 9.22 -13.24 10.01
C THR A 25 9.50 -13.28 11.51
N SER A 26 10.75 -13.24 11.95
CA SER A 26 11.06 -13.13 13.38
C SER A 26 10.65 -11.75 13.89
N LEU A 27 9.85 -11.73 14.95
CA LEU A 27 9.44 -10.51 15.63
C LEU A 27 10.59 -9.99 16.50
N VAL A 28 10.97 -8.73 16.30
CA VAL A 28 11.99 -8.03 17.08
C VAL A 28 11.41 -6.74 17.67
N PRO A 29 11.86 -6.29 18.87
CA PRO A 29 11.41 -5.03 19.46
C PRO A 29 11.63 -3.84 18.52
N VAL A 30 10.64 -2.94 18.44
CA VAL A 30 10.72 -1.72 17.59
C VAL A 30 11.80 -0.76 18.10
N ASP A 31 11.88 -0.57 19.41
CA ASP A 31 12.77 0.42 20.05
C ASP A 31 14.16 -0.16 20.41
N GLY A 32 14.51 -1.34 19.89
CA GLY A 32 15.72 -2.08 20.24
C GLY A 32 15.58 -2.95 21.50
N GLU A 33 16.60 -3.74 21.82
CA GLU A 33 16.62 -4.51 23.07
C GLU A 33 16.83 -3.55 24.25
N ALA A 34 15.81 -3.39 25.09
CA ALA A 34 15.96 -2.65 26.34
C ALA A 34 17.02 -3.36 27.21
N PRO A 35 17.96 -2.63 27.87
CA PRO A 35 18.89 -3.24 28.81
C PRO A 35 18.10 -3.94 29.92
N GLY A 36 18.15 -5.27 29.97
CA GLY A 36 17.42 -6.10 30.95
C GLY A 36 16.02 -6.54 30.52
N GLY A 37 15.56 -6.21 29.31
CA GLY A 37 14.33 -6.73 28.75
C GLY A 37 14.49 -8.19 28.29
N SER A 38 13.69 -9.10 28.82
CA SER A 38 13.59 -10.44 28.24
C SER A 38 13.12 -10.31 26.79
N ALA A 39 13.88 -10.86 25.84
CA ALA A 39 13.51 -10.96 24.42
C ALA A 39 12.12 -11.62 24.20
N GLY A 40 11.54 -12.22 25.25
CA GLY A 40 10.23 -12.84 25.29
C GLY A 40 9.05 -11.97 25.76
N ASP A 41 9.19 -10.69 26.16
CA ASP A 41 8.04 -9.91 26.65
C ASP A 41 6.94 -9.80 25.57
N PRO A 42 5.74 -10.38 25.78
CA PRO A 42 4.65 -10.34 24.80
C PRO A 42 3.94 -8.99 24.76
N SER A 43 4.14 -8.13 25.78
CA SER A 43 3.55 -6.79 25.88
C SER A 43 4.37 -5.72 25.14
N ALA A 44 5.64 -6.01 24.82
CA ALA A 44 6.49 -5.11 24.06
C ALA A 44 6.05 -5.04 22.58
N PRO A 45 5.98 -3.84 21.97
CA PRO A 45 5.78 -3.66 20.53
C PRO A 45 6.92 -4.32 19.73
N LYS A 46 6.57 -5.29 18.88
CA LYS A 46 7.52 -6.00 18.02
C LYS A 46 7.06 -5.99 16.57
N VAL A 47 8.02 -5.94 15.64
CA VAL A 47 7.79 -5.95 14.19
C VAL A 47 8.67 -6.99 13.51
N ALA A 48 8.32 -7.40 12.28
CA ALA A 48 9.15 -8.34 11.54
C ALA A 48 10.53 -7.74 11.28
N ARG A 49 11.58 -8.51 11.60
CA ARG A 49 12.98 -8.09 11.46
C ARG A 49 13.31 -7.63 10.03
N GLY A 50 12.75 -8.30 9.02
CA GLY A 50 12.94 -7.91 7.62
C GLY A 50 12.50 -6.48 7.32
N PHE A 51 11.33 -6.07 7.81
CA PHE A 51 10.84 -4.70 7.64
C PHE A 51 11.68 -3.69 8.40
N LEU A 52 12.00 -3.99 9.66
CA LEU A 52 12.77 -3.08 10.50
C LEU A 52 14.17 -2.84 9.93
N ASN A 53 14.83 -3.89 9.44
CA ASN A 53 16.13 -3.77 8.79
C ASN A 53 16.04 -2.90 7.52
N LEU A 54 15.05 -3.12 6.65
CA LEU A 54 14.86 -2.29 5.45
C LEU A 54 14.61 -0.82 5.80
N TYR A 55 13.97 -0.56 6.93
CA TYR A 55 13.63 0.76 7.37
C TYR A 55 14.79 1.51 8.06
N LYS A 56 15.55 0.80 8.91
CA LYS A 56 16.58 1.40 9.80
C LYS A 56 18.01 1.24 9.31
N THR A 57 18.32 0.30 8.42
CA THR A 57 19.71 0.08 7.98
C THR A 57 20.15 1.14 6.97
N PRO A 58 21.19 1.94 7.25
CA PRO A 58 21.78 2.84 6.26
C PRO A 58 22.62 2.07 5.24
N GLY A 59 22.80 2.66 4.06
CA GLY A 59 23.81 2.21 3.10
C GLY A 59 25.16 2.88 3.35
N GLU A 60 26.20 2.44 2.64
CA GLU A 60 27.57 2.96 2.80
C GLU A 60 27.66 4.49 2.60
N ARG A 61 26.86 5.05 1.70
CA ARG A 61 26.83 6.48 1.36
C ARG A 61 25.43 7.09 1.36
N VAL A 62 24.44 6.35 1.86
CA VAL A 62 23.04 6.79 1.87
C VAL A 62 22.44 6.59 3.26
N PRO A 63 21.69 7.57 3.78
CA PRO A 63 21.00 7.43 5.06
C PRO A 63 20.01 6.25 5.02
N SER A 64 19.60 5.79 6.20
CA SER A 64 18.48 4.85 6.30
C SER A 64 17.20 5.49 5.75
N LEU A 65 16.20 4.67 5.39
CA LEU A 65 14.90 5.18 4.97
C LEU A 65 14.25 6.02 6.08
N SER A 66 14.38 5.55 7.32
CA SER A 66 14.00 6.27 8.54
C SER A 66 14.59 7.68 8.58
N ASP A 67 15.91 7.80 8.51
CA ASP A 67 16.59 9.11 8.63
C ASP A 67 16.21 10.04 7.48
N ALA A 68 16.12 9.52 6.26
CA ALA A 68 15.74 10.29 5.08
C ALA A 68 14.33 10.86 5.19
N VAL A 69 13.35 10.01 5.54
CA VAL A 69 11.94 10.43 5.63
C VAL A 69 11.72 11.35 6.81
N VAL A 70 12.20 10.98 8.00
CA VAL A 70 12.01 11.78 9.22
C VAL A 70 12.73 13.12 9.10
N GLY A 71 13.95 13.14 8.55
CA GLY A 71 14.70 14.36 8.30
C GLY A 71 13.96 15.31 7.36
N GLU A 72 13.42 14.79 6.25
CA GLU A 72 12.71 15.61 5.28
C GLU A 72 11.35 16.10 5.81
N VAL A 73 10.60 15.27 6.54
CA VAL A 73 9.35 15.69 7.17
C VAL A 73 9.62 16.80 8.20
N ARG A 74 10.66 16.68 9.03
CA ARG A 74 11.05 17.74 9.97
C ARG A 74 11.41 19.04 9.24
N ARG A 75 12.21 18.96 8.17
CA ARG A 75 12.55 20.13 7.36
C ARG A 75 11.31 20.82 6.79
N LEU A 76 10.34 20.04 6.29
CA LEU A 76 9.08 20.58 5.76
C LEU A 76 8.20 21.17 6.86
N MET A 77 8.17 20.58 8.06
CA MET A 77 7.47 21.15 9.21
C MET A 77 8.04 22.52 9.62
N ASP A 78 9.35 22.72 9.49
CA ASP A 78 9.99 24.01 9.75
C ASP A 78 9.67 25.04 8.65
N VAL A 79 9.70 24.62 7.38
CA VAL A 79 9.37 25.49 6.24
C VAL A 79 7.93 26.00 6.32
N TYR A 80 6.98 25.16 6.71
CA TYR A 80 5.55 25.50 6.80
C TYR A 80 5.10 25.79 8.24
N LYS A 81 6.03 26.21 9.11
CA LYS A 81 5.72 26.53 10.51
C LYS A 81 4.67 27.63 10.59
N GLY A 82 3.60 27.36 11.34
CA GLY A 82 2.46 28.28 11.50
C GLY A 82 1.26 27.93 10.61
N GLU A 83 1.43 27.04 9.63
CA GLU A 83 0.31 26.44 8.92
C GLU A 83 -0.24 25.22 9.69
N GLU A 84 -1.51 24.88 9.46
CA GLU A 84 -2.05 23.59 9.87
C GLU A 84 -1.48 22.50 8.94
N LEU A 85 -0.74 21.55 9.53
CA LEU A 85 -0.04 20.48 8.80
C LEU A 85 -0.75 19.14 8.97
N SER A 86 -0.60 18.28 7.96
CA SER A 86 -0.80 16.84 8.08
C SER A 86 0.24 16.06 7.31
N VAL A 87 0.38 14.78 7.63
CA VAL A 87 1.20 13.84 6.86
C VAL A 87 0.33 12.72 6.35
N THR A 88 0.40 12.45 5.04
CA THR A 88 -0.23 11.27 4.43
C THR A 88 0.86 10.33 3.95
N VAL A 89 0.91 9.12 4.49
CA VAL A 89 1.85 8.08 4.07
C VAL A 89 1.09 7.03 3.26
N VAL A 90 1.54 6.79 2.03
CA VAL A 90 0.90 5.85 1.11
C VAL A 90 1.90 4.79 0.69
N GLY A 91 1.45 3.54 0.63
CA GLY A 91 2.30 2.44 0.20
C GLY A 91 1.51 1.26 -0.34
N HIS A 92 2.15 0.52 -1.25
CA HIS A 92 1.64 -0.75 -1.78
C HIS A 92 2.59 -1.88 -1.43
N SER A 93 2.05 -3.05 -1.07
CA SER A 93 2.84 -4.25 -0.75
C SER A 93 3.89 -4.00 0.33
N LEU A 94 5.19 -4.22 0.07
CA LEU A 94 6.27 -3.83 0.99
C LEU A 94 6.19 -2.35 1.40
N GLY A 95 5.84 -1.46 0.48
CA GLY A 95 5.70 -0.03 0.77
C GLY A 95 4.61 0.24 1.80
N ALA A 96 3.55 -0.57 1.84
CA ALA A 96 2.51 -0.48 2.87
C ALA A 96 3.02 -0.88 4.26
N ALA A 97 3.92 -1.87 4.33
CA ALA A 97 4.54 -2.26 5.59
C ALA A 97 5.46 -1.15 6.13
N LEU A 98 6.29 -0.58 5.25
CA LEU A 98 7.17 0.55 5.59
C LEU A 98 6.37 1.80 5.98
N ALA A 99 5.19 2.00 5.40
CA ALA A 99 4.32 3.13 5.73
C ALA A 99 3.88 3.11 7.21
N LEU A 100 3.63 1.93 7.77
CA LEU A 100 3.30 1.79 9.20
C LEU A 100 4.49 2.11 10.11
N LEU A 101 5.71 1.74 9.71
CA LEU A 101 6.93 2.07 10.47
C LEU A 101 7.22 3.59 10.44
N VAL A 102 7.04 4.22 9.28
CA VAL A 102 7.13 5.69 9.16
C VAL A 102 6.10 6.37 10.05
N ALA A 103 4.85 5.91 10.04
CA ALA A 103 3.80 6.50 10.87
C ALA A 103 4.08 6.36 12.36
N ASP A 104 4.60 5.21 12.80
CA ASP A 104 5.00 4.96 14.19
C ASP A 104 6.06 5.97 14.63
N GLU A 105 7.14 6.10 13.87
CA GLU A 105 8.25 6.99 14.21
C GLU A 105 7.88 8.47 14.14
N LEU A 106 7.13 8.89 13.12
CA LEU A 106 6.65 10.28 13.03
C LEU A 106 5.71 10.63 14.19
N SER A 107 4.89 9.68 14.64
CA SER A 107 4.00 9.89 15.79
C SER A 107 4.77 10.06 17.11
N ALA A 108 5.98 9.48 17.21
CA ALA A 108 6.85 9.59 18.37
C ALA A 108 7.73 10.86 18.36
N CYS A 109 7.87 11.55 17.23
CA CYS A 109 8.87 12.60 17.03
C CYS A 109 8.60 13.92 17.78
N ALA A 110 7.37 14.23 18.20
CA ALA A 110 7.11 15.47 18.94
C ALA A 110 5.75 15.48 19.66
N PRO A 111 5.60 16.23 20.78
CA PRO A 111 4.31 16.50 21.41
C PRO A 111 3.29 17.23 20.50
N ARG A 112 3.77 17.84 19.41
CA ARG A 112 2.96 18.52 18.38
C ARG A 112 3.14 17.89 16.99
N ALA A 113 3.38 16.57 16.93
CA ALA A 113 3.41 15.87 15.66
C ALA A 113 2.10 16.14 14.87
N PRO A 114 2.16 16.51 13.58
CA PRO A 114 0.98 16.63 12.75
C PRO A 114 0.21 15.30 12.70
N PRO A 115 -1.12 15.31 12.53
CA PRO A 115 -1.86 14.08 12.30
C PRO A 115 -1.31 13.32 11.10
N VAL A 116 -1.13 12.01 11.27
CA VAL A 116 -0.59 11.09 10.27
C VAL A 116 -1.70 10.17 9.78
N ALA A 117 -2.00 10.22 8.48
CA ALA A 117 -2.89 9.28 7.82
C ALA A 117 -2.06 8.26 7.03
N VAL A 118 -2.30 6.98 7.24
CA VAL A 118 -1.74 5.90 6.42
C VAL A 118 -2.82 5.35 5.52
N VAL A 119 -2.56 5.33 4.21
CA VAL A 119 -3.39 4.61 3.23
C VAL A 119 -2.54 3.54 2.59
N SER A 120 -2.85 2.28 2.89
CA SER A 120 -2.08 1.13 2.41
C SER A 120 -2.89 0.30 1.43
N PHE A 121 -2.22 -0.23 0.41
CA PHE A 121 -2.79 -1.13 -0.59
C PHE A 121 -2.07 -2.47 -0.56
N GLY A 122 -2.79 -3.58 -0.37
CA GLY A 122 -2.18 -4.91 -0.42
C GLY A 122 -1.07 -5.14 0.61
N GLY A 123 -1.10 -4.44 1.74
CA GLY A 123 -0.05 -4.51 2.75
C GLY A 123 -0.08 -5.79 3.60
N PRO A 124 1.07 -6.40 3.91
CA PRO A 124 1.16 -7.52 4.85
C PRO A 124 0.97 -7.07 6.31
N ARG A 125 0.88 -8.03 7.24
CA ARG A 125 1.02 -7.74 8.68
C ARG A 125 2.46 -7.34 8.97
N VAL A 126 2.63 -6.36 9.87
CA VAL A 126 3.96 -5.77 10.13
C VAL A 126 4.52 -6.19 11.48
N GLY A 127 3.65 -6.28 12.50
CA GLY A 127 4.08 -6.55 13.86
C GLY A 127 3.03 -7.26 14.69
N ASN A 128 3.32 -7.36 15.99
CA ASN A 128 2.43 -8.00 16.95
C ASN A 128 1.28 -7.09 17.39
N ARG A 129 0.38 -7.65 18.21
CA ARG A 129 -0.74 -6.91 18.79
C ARG A 129 -0.29 -5.66 19.56
N ALA A 130 0.80 -5.73 20.32
CA ALA A 130 1.31 -4.58 21.06
C ALA A 130 1.76 -3.43 20.13
N PHE A 131 2.32 -3.74 18.95
CA PHE A 131 2.63 -2.75 17.92
C PHE A 131 1.37 -2.16 17.30
N ALA A 132 0.35 -2.98 16.99
CA ALA A 132 -0.92 -2.49 16.48
C ALA A 132 -1.60 -1.53 17.48
N GLU A 133 -1.70 -1.94 18.74
CA GLU A 133 -2.27 -1.13 19.82
C GLU A 133 -1.47 0.15 20.07
N ARG A 134 -0.14 0.13 19.92
CA ARG A 134 0.71 1.32 20.02
C ARG A 134 0.29 2.36 18.97
N LEU A 135 0.20 1.97 17.70
CA LEU A 135 -0.20 2.86 16.61
C LEU A 135 -1.64 3.36 16.76
N GLU A 136 -2.57 2.50 17.18
CA GLU A 136 -3.98 2.89 17.38
C GLU A 136 -4.19 3.84 18.56
N ARG A 137 -3.33 3.75 19.59
CA ARG A 137 -3.34 4.67 20.75
C ARG A 137 -2.57 5.96 20.49
N SER A 138 -1.67 5.99 19.50
CA SER A 138 -0.94 7.20 19.13
C SER A 138 -1.93 8.28 18.67
N ARG A 139 -1.93 9.41 19.39
CA ARG A 139 -2.80 10.54 19.07
C ARG A 139 -2.51 11.03 17.65
N GLY A 140 -3.56 11.12 16.83
CA GLY A 140 -3.47 11.67 15.48
C GLY A 140 -3.00 10.69 14.42
N VAL A 141 -2.85 9.39 14.72
CA VAL A 141 -2.58 8.37 13.71
C VAL A 141 -3.89 7.71 13.25
N GLY A 142 -4.16 7.73 11.95
CA GLY A 142 -5.27 7.02 11.33
C GLY A 142 -4.76 6.08 10.24
N VAL A 143 -5.18 4.82 10.26
CA VAL A 143 -4.71 3.81 9.29
C VAL A 143 -5.90 3.21 8.55
N LEU A 144 -5.90 3.35 7.22
CA LEU A 144 -6.80 2.70 6.29
C LEU A 144 -6.05 1.65 5.47
N ARG A 145 -6.50 0.40 5.57
CA ARG A 145 -5.97 -0.73 4.79
C ARG A 145 -6.94 -1.09 3.69
N ILE A 146 -6.52 -0.89 2.45
CA ILE A 146 -7.27 -1.31 1.27
C ILE A 146 -6.79 -2.72 0.90
N VAL A 147 -7.70 -3.67 0.99
CA VAL A 147 -7.44 -5.12 0.90
C VAL A 147 -8.28 -5.72 -0.22
N ASN A 148 -7.63 -6.41 -1.16
CA ASN A 148 -8.32 -7.25 -2.12
C ASN A 148 -8.44 -8.66 -1.52
N ALA A 149 -9.65 -9.21 -1.45
CA ALA A 149 -9.89 -10.50 -0.83
C ALA A 149 -9.09 -11.64 -1.46
N GLY A 150 -8.79 -11.56 -2.77
CA GLY A 150 -7.97 -12.53 -3.50
C GLY A 150 -6.45 -12.36 -3.32
N ASP A 151 -6.01 -11.30 -2.65
CA ASP A 151 -4.60 -11.03 -2.41
C ASP A 151 -4.08 -11.85 -1.22
N VAL A 152 -3.03 -12.63 -1.47
CA VAL A 152 -2.38 -13.47 -0.45
C VAL A 152 -1.43 -12.68 0.43
N VAL A 153 -0.87 -11.57 -0.08
CA VAL A 153 0.11 -10.76 0.65
C VAL A 153 -0.52 -10.12 1.89
N THR A 154 -1.80 -9.77 1.82
CA THR A 154 -2.52 -9.19 2.95
C THR A 154 -2.78 -10.17 4.10
N ARG A 155 -2.45 -11.46 3.91
CA ARG A 155 -2.68 -12.50 4.92
C ARG A 155 -1.40 -12.91 5.63
N VAL A 156 -0.23 -12.55 5.12
CA VAL A 156 1.07 -12.92 5.67
C VAL A 156 1.67 -11.79 6.52
N PRO A 157 2.61 -12.10 7.42
CA PRO A 157 2.95 -13.44 7.93
C PRO A 157 1.82 -14.06 8.79
N GLY A 158 1.79 -15.39 8.80
CA GLY A 158 0.81 -16.21 9.52
C GLY A 158 -0.25 -16.81 8.59
N LEU A 159 -0.45 -18.13 8.67
CA LEU A 159 -1.51 -18.84 7.94
C LEU A 159 -2.89 -18.38 8.45
N PRO A 160 -3.98 -18.59 7.68
CA PRO A 160 -5.34 -18.22 8.08
C PRO A 160 -5.75 -18.76 9.47
N HIS A 161 -5.16 -19.89 9.88
CA HIS A 161 -5.46 -20.59 11.13
C HIS A 161 -4.39 -20.39 12.23
N ALA A 162 -3.30 -19.68 11.93
CA ALA A 162 -2.21 -19.44 12.88
C ALA A 162 -1.58 -18.08 12.59
N ARG A 163 -2.03 -17.04 13.31
CA ARG A 163 -1.53 -15.67 13.15
C ARG A 163 -0.07 -15.49 13.63
N ASN A 164 0.57 -16.52 14.20
CA ASN A 164 1.98 -16.51 14.65
C ASN A 164 2.38 -15.25 15.43
N GLY A 165 1.45 -14.66 16.18
CA GLY A 165 1.67 -13.43 16.96
C GLY A 165 1.62 -12.12 16.18
N TYR A 166 1.28 -12.12 14.89
CA TYR A 166 1.10 -10.92 14.07
C TYR A 166 -0.35 -10.43 14.04
N GLU A 167 -0.52 -9.11 14.00
CA GLU A 167 -1.82 -8.44 13.93
C GLU A 167 -1.80 -7.33 12.88
N HIS A 168 -2.96 -7.02 12.32
CA HIS A 168 -3.11 -5.85 11.45
C HIS A 168 -3.33 -4.58 12.28
N VAL A 169 -3.03 -3.43 11.67
CA VAL A 169 -3.27 -2.11 12.28
C VAL A 169 -4.38 -1.40 11.52
N GLY A 170 -5.33 -0.80 12.24
CA GLY A 170 -6.33 0.10 11.66
C GLY A 170 -7.48 -0.57 10.90
N THR A 171 -8.25 0.27 10.20
CA THR A 171 -9.52 -0.12 9.58
C THR A 171 -9.32 -0.72 8.19
N GLU A 172 -10.08 -1.78 7.90
CA GLU A 172 -10.05 -2.46 6.60
C GLU A 172 -11.15 -1.95 5.66
N LEU A 173 -10.75 -1.56 4.46
CA LEU A 173 -11.63 -1.47 3.29
C LEU A 173 -11.39 -2.70 2.41
N ARG A 174 -12.31 -3.66 2.48
CA ARG A 174 -12.24 -4.90 1.72
C ARG A 174 -12.91 -4.75 0.37
N LEU A 175 -12.20 -5.14 -0.68
CA LEU A 175 -12.60 -5.14 -2.08
C LEU A 175 -12.53 -6.56 -2.65
N HIS A 176 -13.32 -6.85 -3.68
CA HIS A 176 -13.25 -8.13 -4.37
C HIS A 176 -13.05 -7.92 -5.88
N THR A 177 -12.06 -8.60 -6.47
CA THR A 177 -11.83 -8.64 -7.92
C THR A 177 -13.12 -9.00 -8.69
N SER A 178 -13.97 -9.84 -8.12
CA SER A 178 -15.26 -10.27 -8.69
C SER A 178 -16.28 -9.14 -8.83
N ASP A 179 -16.17 -8.07 -8.06
CA ASP A 179 -17.12 -6.95 -8.09
C ASP A 179 -16.96 -6.16 -9.39
N SER A 180 -15.74 -6.11 -9.93
CA SER A 180 -15.48 -5.45 -11.20
C SER A 180 -15.96 -6.29 -12.39
N PRO A 181 -16.76 -5.71 -13.31
CA PRO A 181 -17.13 -6.38 -14.55
C PRO A 181 -15.93 -6.51 -15.51
N CYS A 182 -14.89 -5.70 -15.32
CA CYS A 182 -13.70 -5.66 -16.17
C CYS A 182 -12.64 -6.70 -15.78
N LEU A 183 -12.52 -7.02 -14.49
CA LEU A 183 -11.50 -7.93 -13.98
C LEU A 183 -11.96 -9.39 -14.04
N ARG A 184 -11.01 -10.31 -14.26
CA ARG A 184 -11.25 -11.75 -14.22
C ARG A 184 -11.29 -12.22 -12.75
N PRO A 185 -12.40 -12.80 -12.27
CA PRO A 185 -12.46 -13.34 -10.92
C PRO A 185 -11.46 -14.48 -10.66
N SER A 186 -11.10 -15.23 -11.71
CA SER A 186 -10.13 -16.33 -11.68
C SER A 186 -8.69 -15.87 -11.97
N ALA A 187 -8.42 -14.57 -12.03
CA ALA A 187 -7.06 -14.08 -12.20
C ALA A 187 -6.21 -14.52 -10.99
N GLY A 188 -5.01 -15.04 -11.25
CA GLY A 188 -4.15 -15.61 -10.20
C GLY A 188 -3.75 -14.59 -9.11
N PRO A 189 -3.13 -15.04 -8.01
CA PRO A 189 -2.80 -14.19 -6.85
C PRO A 189 -2.02 -12.91 -7.20
N ALA A 190 -1.10 -12.97 -8.17
CA ALA A 190 -0.35 -11.81 -8.64
C ALA A 190 -1.26 -10.69 -9.21
N CYS A 191 -2.34 -11.06 -9.90
CA CYS A 191 -3.31 -10.10 -10.45
C CYS A 191 -4.13 -9.42 -9.35
N SER A 192 -4.46 -10.15 -8.30
CA SER A 192 -5.19 -9.62 -7.14
C SER A 192 -4.32 -8.70 -6.29
N HIS A 193 -3.00 -8.91 -6.32
CA HIS A 193 -2.02 -8.08 -5.62
C HIS A 193 -1.63 -6.80 -6.39
N ASP A 194 -1.91 -6.71 -7.69
CA ASP A 194 -1.46 -5.57 -8.51
C ASP A 194 -2.13 -4.24 -8.11
N LEU A 195 -1.34 -3.17 -8.03
CA LEU A 195 -1.81 -1.85 -7.60
C LEU A 195 -2.86 -1.24 -8.55
N GLU A 196 -2.79 -1.46 -9.85
CA GLU A 196 -3.82 -0.97 -10.78
C GLU A 196 -5.15 -1.68 -10.56
N SER A 197 -5.13 -2.98 -10.27
CA SER A 197 -6.33 -3.72 -9.85
C SER A 197 -6.95 -3.10 -8.60
N TYR A 198 -6.13 -2.82 -7.58
CA TYR A 198 -6.58 -2.14 -6.36
C TYR A 198 -7.23 -0.78 -6.65
N LEU A 199 -6.56 0.05 -7.43
CA LEU A 199 -7.04 1.40 -7.71
C LEU A 199 -8.29 1.40 -8.60
N HIS A 200 -8.42 0.41 -9.50
CA HIS A 200 -9.65 0.18 -10.26
C HIS A 200 -10.81 -0.22 -9.37
N LEU A 201 -10.56 -1.14 -8.42
CA LEU A 201 -11.56 -1.58 -7.48
C LEU A 201 -12.03 -0.44 -6.57
N VAL A 202 -11.12 0.42 -6.10
CA VAL A 202 -11.47 1.60 -5.31
C VAL A 202 -12.31 2.59 -6.11
N ASP A 203 -11.95 2.85 -7.36
CA ASP A 203 -12.67 3.83 -8.18
C ASP A 203 -14.12 3.40 -8.49
N GLY A 204 -14.38 2.10 -8.63
CA GLY A 204 -15.75 1.61 -8.76
C GLY A 204 -16.44 1.20 -7.46
N PHE A 205 -15.78 1.35 -6.31
CA PHE A 205 -16.36 0.94 -5.04
C PHE A 205 -17.49 1.91 -4.62
N ALA A 206 -18.70 1.36 -4.47
CA ALA A 206 -19.88 2.10 -4.03
C ALA A 206 -20.38 1.68 -2.62
N GLY A 207 -19.71 0.70 -2.00
CA GLY A 207 -20.11 0.11 -0.71
C GLY A 207 -20.18 -1.41 -0.75
N THR A 208 -20.05 -2.07 0.40
CA THR A 208 -20.16 -3.53 0.52
C THR A 208 -21.55 -3.99 0.07
N GLY A 209 -21.59 -4.96 -0.84
CA GLY A 209 -22.84 -5.49 -1.41
C GLY A 209 -23.54 -4.54 -2.40
N ARG A 210 -22.92 -3.40 -2.74
CA ARG A 210 -23.40 -2.51 -3.81
C ARG A 210 -22.78 -2.90 -5.14
N PRO A 211 -23.50 -2.74 -6.27
CA PRO A 211 -22.92 -2.92 -7.59
C PRO A 211 -21.72 -2.00 -7.81
N PHE A 212 -20.77 -2.49 -8.62
CA PHE A 212 -19.64 -1.68 -9.08
C PHE A 212 -20.17 -0.47 -9.85
N ARG A 213 -19.60 0.69 -9.54
CA ARG A 213 -20.11 1.96 -10.06
C ARG A 213 -19.87 2.05 -11.58
N PRO A 214 -20.91 2.35 -12.38
CA PRO A 214 -20.80 2.36 -13.85
C PRO A 214 -19.99 3.54 -14.38
N ASP A 215 -19.92 4.67 -13.67
CA ASP A 215 -19.16 5.86 -14.06
C ASP A 215 -17.73 5.89 -13.49
N ALA A 216 -17.19 4.73 -13.06
CA ALA A 216 -15.78 4.57 -12.73
C ALA A 216 -14.91 5.09 -13.89
N ARG A 217 -14.05 6.08 -13.57
CA ARG A 217 -13.26 6.87 -14.53
C ARG A 217 -11.83 6.35 -14.65
N ARG A 218 -11.42 5.31 -13.92
CA ARG A 218 -10.06 4.79 -14.01
C ARG A 218 -9.85 4.16 -15.39
N CYS A 219 -8.73 4.53 -15.99
CA CYS A 219 -8.41 4.20 -17.36
C CYS A 219 -8.19 2.68 -17.54
N ILE A 220 -9.16 2.01 -18.17
CA ILE A 220 -9.07 0.59 -18.55
C ILE A 220 -7.82 0.32 -19.42
N VAL A 221 -7.34 1.32 -20.17
CA VAL A 221 -6.10 1.22 -20.97
C VAL A 221 -4.90 0.90 -20.11
N ARG A 222 -4.81 1.49 -18.91
CA ARG A 222 -3.68 1.25 -18.01
C ARG A 222 -3.73 -0.17 -17.43
N LEU A 223 -4.93 -0.65 -17.09
CA LEU A 223 -5.15 -2.07 -16.75
C LEU A 223 -4.79 -3.00 -17.91
N LEU A 224 -5.14 -2.65 -19.15
CA LEU A 224 -4.80 -3.46 -20.32
C LEU A 224 -3.29 -3.45 -20.62
N GLN A 225 -2.61 -2.32 -20.47
CA GLN A 225 -1.19 -2.18 -20.74
C GLN A 225 -0.32 -2.85 -19.68
N LEU A 226 -0.69 -2.72 -18.41
CA LEU A 226 0.09 -3.21 -17.28
C LEU A 226 -0.37 -4.60 -16.80
N GLN A 227 -1.64 -4.96 -17.02
CA GLN A 227 -2.29 -6.15 -16.43
C GLN A 227 -3.27 -6.85 -17.41
N ARG A 228 -2.92 -6.97 -18.70
CA ARG A 228 -3.76 -7.66 -19.70
C ARG A 228 -4.23 -9.05 -19.24
N ALA A 229 -3.36 -9.77 -18.53
CA ALA A 229 -3.63 -11.10 -17.98
C ALA A 229 -4.72 -11.12 -16.88
N SER A 230 -5.08 -9.96 -16.31
CA SER A 230 -6.09 -9.80 -15.28
C SER A 230 -7.45 -9.33 -15.81
N VAL A 231 -7.50 -8.79 -17.04
CA VAL A 231 -8.72 -8.22 -17.65
C VAL A 231 -9.52 -9.30 -18.40
N ARG A 232 -10.85 -9.31 -18.30
CA ARG A 232 -11.72 -10.29 -19.00
C ARG A 232 -11.52 -10.24 -20.51
N ALA A 233 -11.53 -11.40 -21.15
CA ALA A 233 -11.26 -11.53 -22.59
C ALA A 233 -12.22 -10.68 -23.45
N SER A 234 -13.48 -10.54 -23.04
CA SER A 234 -14.47 -9.66 -23.71
C SER A 234 -14.06 -8.19 -23.70
N TYR A 235 -13.46 -7.71 -22.60
CA TYR A 235 -12.99 -6.33 -22.46
C TYR A 235 -11.67 -6.10 -23.22
N VAL A 236 -10.79 -7.10 -23.24
CA VAL A 236 -9.59 -7.06 -24.10
C VAL A 236 -9.98 -7.00 -25.58
N LYS A 237 -10.94 -7.84 -26.00
CA LYS A 237 -11.45 -7.87 -27.37
C LYS A 237 -12.11 -6.53 -27.75
N ARG A 238 -12.97 -6.00 -26.88
CA ARG A 238 -13.63 -4.70 -27.10
C ARG A 238 -12.64 -3.53 -27.15
N ALA A 239 -11.62 -3.53 -26.31
CA ALA A 239 -10.59 -2.50 -26.35
C ALA A 239 -9.72 -2.56 -27.62
N PHE A 240 -9.49 -3.76 -28.15
CA PHE A 240 -8.87 -3.95 -29.46
C PHE A 240 -9.77 -3.44 -30.59
N GLU A 241 -11.06 -3.79 -30.58
CA GLU A 241 -12.06 -3.31 -31.56
C GLU A 241 -12.20 -1.78 -31.55
N LEU A 242 -12.04 -1.14 -30.40
CA LEU A 242 -12.09 0.32 -30.25
C LEU A 242 -10.75 1.03 -30.53
N GLY A 243 -9.68 0.30 -30.92
CA GLY A 243 -8.37 0.87 -31.22
C GLY A 243 -7.61 1.42 -30.00
N ILE A 244 -8.00 0.98 -28.80
CA ILE A 244 -7.49 1.48 -27.51
C ILE A 244 -6.22 0.72 -27.08
N ASP A 245 -6.07 -0.54 -27.49
CA ASP A 245 -4.88 -1.36 -27.20
C ASP A 245 -3.83 -1.24 -28.32
N ARG A 246 -2.99 -0.20 -28.24
CA ARG A 246 -1.99 0.16 -29.25
C ARG A 246 -0.75 -0.76 -29.33
N LYS A 247 -0.65 -1.84 -28.55
CA LYS A 247 0.42 -2.84 -28.77
C LYS A 247 0.29 -3.57 -30.11
N ALA A 248 -0.86 -3.50 -30.77
CA ALA A 248 -1.05 -4.02 -32.13
C ALA A 248 -0.74 -3.02 -33.26
N THR A 249 -0.64 -1.72 -32.97
CA THR A 249 -0.40 -0.67 -33.99
C THR A 249 1.06 -0.30 -34.19
N ALA A 250 2.01 -1.02 -33.57
CA ALA A 250 3.44 -0.79 -33.72
C ALA A 250 4.01 -1.23 -35.09
N ALA A 251 3.18 -1.67 -36.05
CA ALA A 251 3.59 -2.01 -37.40
C ALA A 251 3.52 -0.84 -38.41
N THR A 252 3.01 0.33 -38.04
CA THR A 252 2.98 1.49 -38.93
C THR A 252 3.49 2.72 -38.19
N GLY A 253 4.78 3.02 -38.39
CA GLY A 253 5.46 4.11 -37.73
C GLY A 253 4.80 5.45 -38.04
N LEU A 254 4.36 6.16 -37.00
CA LEU A 254 4.10 7.59 -36.99
C LEU A 254 4.17 8.10 -35.55
N SER A 255 5.07 9.06 -35.33
CA SER A 255 5.26 9.82 -34.09
C SER A 255 4.15 10.86 -33.94
N ARG A 256 3.56 10.99 -32.73
CA ARG A 256 3.16 12.28 -32.09
C ARG A 256 2.47 12.14 -30.72
N SER A 257 2.93 13.00 -29.80
CA SER A 257 2.37 13.57 -28.55
C SER A 257 1.35 12.79 -27.72
N ASP A 258 1.74 12.53 -26.45
CA ASP A 258 0.92 12.00 -25.37
C ASP A 258 -0.34 12.82 -25.09
N SER A 259 -1.49 12.21 -25.35
CA SER A 259 -2.78 12.64 -24.80
C SER A 259 -3.27 11.58 -23.81
N TYR A 260 -3.21 11.92 -22.51
CA TYR A 260 -3.74 11.15 -21.39
C TYR A 260 -5.26 10.96 -21.53
N GLY A 261 -5.70 9.94 -22.26
CA GLY A 261 -7.11 9.61 -22.45
C GLY A 261 -7.68 8.75 -21.33
N CYS A 262 -8.83 9.15 -20.78
CA CYS A 262 -9.70 8.32 -19.95
C CYS A 262 -10.75 7.67 -20.85
N VAL A 263 -10.90 6.34 -20.80
CA VAL A 263 -12.03 5.64 -21.43
C VAL A 263 -12.90 5.07 -20.32
N LEU A 264 -14.16 5.49 -20.29
CA LEU A 264 -15.16 5.04 -19.32
C LEU A 264 -15.36 3.53 -19.41
N SER A 265 -15.66 2.91 -18.26
CA SER A 265 -16.18 1.54 -18.26
C SER A 265 -17.48 1.50 -19.07
N PRO A 266 -17.62 0.61 -20.07
CA PRO A 266 -18.86 0.51 -20.81
C PRO A 266 -20.01 0.04 -19.90
N SER A 267 -21.20 0.58 -20.18
CA SER A 267 -22.49 0.19 -19.61
C SER A 267 -22.81 -1.29 -19.84
#